data_AF-A0A9D5IWM1-F1
#
_entry.id   AF-A0A9D5IWM1-F1
#
_cell.length_a   1.000
_cell.length_b   1.000
_cell.length_c   1.000
_cell.angle_alpha   90.00
_cell.angle_beta   90.00
_cell.angle_gamma   90.00
#
_symmetry.space_group_name_H-M   'P 1'
#
loop_
_entity.id
_entity.type
_entity.pdbx_description
1 polymer ?
#
loop_
_entity_poly.entity_id
_entity_poly.type
_entity_poly.pdbx_seq_one_letter_code
_entity_poly.pdbx_strand_id
1 'polypeptide(L)'
;MRLMGVNVTYALSPQAKGKVVRPYRWLQDRIVRTCALENLITLDEARGVLRSEVDRYNNHQVHSTTGEIPSLRFEKAQNSGSSLFRPFSLPKPFNSPKDVFCLHETRTINGYGYITFFNQKIDVPPDVPDHQDVDLHLIPDLARNNIEVRIWYESKMVRSLTLPLDNIRVHF
;
A
#
# COMPACT_ATOMS: atom_id res chain seq x y z
N MET A 1 7.68 1.25 -1.28
CA MET A 1 7.56 2.53 -2.04
C MET A 1 8.82 2.90 -2.81
N ARG A 2 10.05 2.71 -2.29
CA ARG A 2 11.29 3.02 -3.01
C ARG A 2 11.42 2.33 -4.38
N LEU A 3 10.92 1.10 -4.52
CA LEU A 3 10.85 0.37 -5.79
C LEU A 3 10.09 1.15 -6.89
N MET A 4 9.09 1.96 -6.50
CA MET A 4 8.31 2.81 -7.41
C MET A 4 8.96 4.19 -7.63
N GLY A 5 10.21 4.38 -7.24
CA GLY A 5 10.89 5.67 -7.29
C GLY A 5 10.36 6.71 -6.29
N VAL A 6 9.60 6.27 -5.28
CA VAL A 6 9.06 7.15 -4.23
C VAL A 6 10.03 7.17 -3.04
N ASN A 7 10.63 8.34 -2.80
CA ASN A 7 11.53 8.57 -1.67
C ASN A 7 10.85 9.38 -0.58
N VAL A 8 11.22 9.11 0.67
CA VAL A 8 10.79 9.92 1.82
C VAL A 8 11.74 11.09 1.95
N THR A 9 11.22 12.31 1.82
CA THR A 9 11.95 13.53 2.13
C THR A 9 11.48 14.02 3.49
N TYR A 10 12.35 13.95 4.49
CA TYR A 10 12.06 14.48 5.82
C TYR A 10 12.17 16.00 5.81
N ALA A 11 11.19 16.68 6.39
CA ALA A 11 11.23 18.13 6.56
C ALA A 11 12.26 18.49 7.63
N LEU A 12 13.34 19.17 7.23
CA LEU A 12 14.41 19.62 8.13
C LEU A 12 14.04 20.85 8.98
N SER A 13 12.85 21.43 8.74
CA SER A 13 12.31 22.55 9.50
C SER A 13 10.77 22.53 9.50
N PRO A 14 10.10 23.21 10.46
CA PRO A 14 8.65 23.37 10.45
C PRO A 14 8.11 24.00 9.15
N GLN A 15 8.88 24.92 8.56
CA GLN A 15 8.53 25.59 7.30
C GLN A 15 8.62 24.64 6.10
N ALA A 16 9.52 23.65 6.14
CA ALA A 16 9.69 22.64 5.10
C ALA A 16 8.59 21.56 5.10
N LYS A 17 7.78 21.45 6.17
CA LYS A 17 6.60 20.55 6.19
C LYS A 17 5.49 20.97 5.23
N GLY A 18 5.64 22.12 4.55
CA GLY A 18 4.62 22.71 3.70
C GLY A 18 3.56 23.45 4.52
N LYS A 19 2.65 24.14 3.83
CA LYS A 19 1.59 24.91 4.48
C LYS A 19 0.57 23.96 5.12
N VAL A 20 0.56 23.86 6.45
CA VAL A 20 -0.52 23.21 7.20
C VAL A 20 -1.76 24.10 7.09
N VAL A 21 -2.64 23.79 6.14
CA VAL A 21 -3.79 24.65 5.85
C VAL A 21 -4.91 24.31 6.83
N ARG A 22 -5.39 25.32 7.56
CA ARG A 22 -6.51 25.21 8.53
C ARG A 22 -7.71 24.42 7.99
N PRO A 23 -8.16 24.57 6.72
CA PRO A 23 -9.27 23.78 6.14
C PRO A 23 -9.10 22.26 6.23
N TYR A 24 -7.88 21.73 6.20
CA TYR A 24 -7.67 20.28 6.35
C TYR A 24 -7.97 19.78 7.76
N ARG A 25 -7.79 20.64 8.78
CA ARG A 25 -8.27 20.35 10.13
C ARG A 25 -9.79 20.32 10.19
N TRP A 26 -10.48 21.23 9.49
CA TRP A 26 -11.94 21.22 9.42
C TRP A 26 -12.47 19.94 8.75
N LEU A 27 -11.78 19.41 7.74
CA LEU A 27 -12.12 18.14 7.11
C LEU A 27 -12.05 16.97 8.12
N GLN A 28 -10.98 16.91 8.91
CA GLN A 28 -10.81 15.88 9.96
C GLN A 28 -11.82 16.04 11.10
N ASP A 29 -11.98 17.28 11.60
CA ASP A 29 -12.90 17.59 12.70
C ASP A 29 -14.34 17.27 12.34
N ARG A 30 -14.72 17.43 11.06
CA ARG A 30 -16.11 17.18 10.63
C ARG A 30 -16.48 15.71 10.75
N ILE A 31 -15.58 14.79 10.42
CA ILE A 31 -15.83 13.35 10.59
C ILE A 31 -16.12 13.04 12.07
N VAL A 32 -15.25 13.50 12.98
CA VAL A 32 -15.38 13.25 14.43
C VAL A 32 -16.67 13.88 14.97
N ARG A 33 -16.99 15.11 14.55
CA ARG A 33 -18.19 15.83 14.99
C ARG A 33 -19.47 15.17 14.49
N THR A 34 -19.52 14.74 13.23
CA THR A 34 -20.68 14.05 12.68
C THR A 34 -20.90 12.72 13.41
N CYS A 35 -19.84 11.93 13.63
CA CYS A 35 -19.95 10.71 14.42
C CYS A 35 -20.49 10.99 15.84
N ALA A 36 -20.02 12.05 16.51
CA ALA A 36 -20.49 12.43 17.84
C ALA A 36 -21.96 12.92 17.84
N LEU A 37 -22.36 13.71 16.85
CA LEU A 37 -23.72 14.23 16.72
C LEU A 37 -24.74 13.12 16.44
N GLU A 38 -24.36 12.17 15.59
CA GLU A 38 -25.21 11.02 15.21
C GLU A 38 -25.07 9.83 16.16
N ASN A 39 -24.26 9.95 17.22
CA ASN A 39 -23.96 8.89 18.20
C ASN A 39 -23.46 7.58 17.55
N LEU A 40 -22.64 7.70 16.51
CA LEU A 40 -22.05 6.55 15.81
C LEU A 40 -20.96 5.92 16.67
N ILE A 41 -21.05 4.61 16.87
CA ILE A 41 -20.15 3.86 17.75
C ILE A 41 -19.36 2.78 17.01
N THR A 42 -19.83 2.38 15.82
CA THR A 42 -19.17 1.34 15.03
C THR A 42 -18.27 1.92 13.94
N LEU A 43 -17.25 1.14 13.55
CA LEU A 43 -16.34 1.51 12.48
C LEU A 43 -17.08 1.63 11.13
N ASP A 44 -18.09 0.79 10.89
CA ASP A 44 -18.83 0.77 9.63
C ASP A 44 -19.72 2.00 9.44
N GLU A 45 -20.34 2.49 10.51
CA GLU A 45 -21.05 3.76 10.52
C GLU A 45 -20.09 4.93 10.23
N ALA A 46 -18.94 4.97 10.92
CA ALA A 46 -17.93 6.01 10.70
C ALA A 46 -17.37 5.99 9.26
N ARG A 47 -17.25 4.81 8.63
CA ARG A 47 -16.88 4.69 7.21
C ARG A 47 -17.93 5.34 6.29
N GLY A 48 -19.20 5.29 6.66
CA GLY A 48 -20.28 5.99 5.96
C GLY A 48 -20.07 7.50 5.94
N VAL A 49 -19.80 8.09 7.12
CA VAL A 49 -19.47 9.51 7.28
C VAL A 49 -18.22 9.90 6.49
N LEU A 50 -17.17 9.07 6.53
CA LEU A 50 -15.96 9.32 5.75
C LEU A 50 -16.27 9.37 4.24
N ARG A 51 -17.08 8.43 3.73
CA ARG A 51 -17.44 8.41 2.30
C ARG A 51 -18.22 9.65 1.88
N SER A 52 -19.19 10.08 2.69
CA SER A 52 -19.96 11.29 2.38
C SER A 52 -19.08 12.54 2.41
N GLU A 53 -18.13 12.63 3.34
CA GLU A 53 -17.19 13.75 3.40
C GLU A 53 -16.19 13.77 2.25
N VAL A 54 -15.71 12.60 1.80
CA VAL A 54 -14.88 12.48 0.61
C VAL A 54 -15.62 12.94 -0.64
N ASP A 55 -16.88 12.52 -0.81
CA ASP A 55 -17.71 12.95 -1.93
C ASP A 55 -17.97 14.47 -1.88
N ARG A 56 -18.43 14.98 -0.74
CA ARG A 56 -18.68 16.41 -0.52
C ARG A 56 -17.46 17.26 -0.86
N TYR A 57 -16.28 16.89 -0.35
CA TYR A 57 -15.05 17.64 -0.55
C TYR A 57 -14.57 17.59 -2.00
N ASN A 58 -14.55 16.41 -2.63
CA ASN A 58 -14.00 16.25 -3.97
C ASN A 58 -14.94 16.70 -5.09
N ASN A 59 -16.26 16.55 -4.91
CA ASN A 59 -17.23 16.68 -5.99
C ASN A 59 -18.19 17.87 -5.86
N HIS A 60 -18.35 18.46 -4.67
CA HIS A 60 -19.34 19.53 -4.45
C HIS A 60 -18.73 20.82 -3.91
N GLN A 61 -17.66 20.72 -3.12
CA GLN A 61 -17.07 21.88 -2.46
C GLN A 61 -16.23 22.72 -3.43
N VAL A 62 -16.58 24.00 -3.58
CA VAL A 62 -15.72 24.99 -4.23
C VAL A 62 -14.59 25.38 -3.27
N HIS A 63 -13.35 25.19 -3.69
CA HIS A 63 -12.18 25.47 -2.86
C HIS A 63 -11.83 26.95 -2.83
N SER A 64 -11.67 27.53 -1.65
CA SER A 64 -11.37 28.97 -1.49
C SER A 64 -10.07 29.41 -2.17
N THR A 65 -9.08 28.53 -2.27
CA THR A 65 -7.78 28.85 -2.89
C THR A 65 -7.83 28.82 -4.41
N THR A 66 -8.66 27.95 -4.99
CA THR A 66 -8.65 27.69 -6.45
C THR A 66 -9.92 28.12 -7.15
N GLY A 67 -10.99 28.44 -6.41
CA GLY A 67 -12.30 28.81 -6.96
C GLY A 67 -13.00 27.68 -7.73
N GLU A 68 -12.50 26.45 -7.63
CA GLU A 68 -12.95 25.31 -8.43
C GLU A 68 -13.27 24.11 -7.54
N ILE A 69 -14.07 23.19 -8.08
CA ILE A 69 -14.34 21.87 -7.50
C ILE A 69 -13.17 20.92 -7.86
N PRO A 70 -12.60 20.16 -6.91
CA PRO A 70 -11.42 19.34 -7.15
C PRO A 70 -11.54 18.35 -8.31
N SER A 71 -12.64 17.59 -8.40
CA SER A 71 -12.84 16.59 -9.45
C SER A 71 -12.90 17.21 -10.84
N LEU A 72 -13.67 18.29 -11.00
CA LEU A 72 -13.76 19.04 -12.27
C LEU A 72 -12.40 19.62 -12.67
N ARG A 73 -11.67 20.19 -11.72
CA ARG A 73 -10.33 20.72 -11.97
C ARG A 73 -9.35 19.62 -12.38
N PHE A 74 -9.42 18.46 -11.73
CA PHE A 74 -8.58 17.31 -12.04
C PHE A 74 -8.88 16.77 -13.44
N GLU A 75 -10.16 16.62 -13.80
CA GLU A 75 -10.60 16.21 -15.14
C GLU A 75 -10.11 17.18 -16.22
N LYS A 76 -10.28 18.49 -16.01
CA LYS A 76 -9.73 19.51 -16.92
C LYS A 76 -8.23 19.36 -17.10
N ALA A 77 -7.48 19.19 -16.02
CA ALA A 77 -6.02 19.03 -16.06
C ALA A 77 -5.58 17.77 -16.80
N GLN A 78 -6.35 16.68 -16.70
CA GLN A 78 -6.11 15.47 -17.49
C GLN A 78 -6.38 15.71 -18.98
N ASN A 79 -7.54 16.30 -19.30
CA ASN A 79 -7.96 16.56 -20.69
C ASN A 79 -7.06 17.57 -21.40
N SER A 80 -6.53 18.56 -20.68
CA SER A 80 -5.60 19.57 -21.22
C SER A 80 -4.14 19.12 -21.24
N GLY A 81 -3.84 17.88 -20.83
CA GLY A 81 -2.46 17.38 -20.69
C GLY A 81 -1.63 18.13 -19.64
N SER A 82 -2.26 18.94 -18.79
CA SER A 82 -1.62 19.75 -17.74
C SER A 82 -1.43 18.93 -16.46
N SER A 83 -0.74 17.80 -16.59
CA SER A 83 -0.57 16.79 -15.55
C SER A 83 0.88 16.31 -15.49
N LEU A 84 1.39 16.08 -14.27
CA LEU A 84 2.69 15.44 -14.03
C LEU A 84 2.55 13.94 -13.74
N PHE A 85 1.33 13.38 -13.81
CA PHE A 85 1.12 11.94 -13.63
C PHE A 85 1.74 11.17 -14.78
N ARG A 86 2.48 10.12 -14.44
CA ARG A 86 3.03 9.16 -15.40
C ARG A 86 2.12 7.94 -15.45
N PRO A 87 1.96 7.29 -16.62
CA PRO A 87 1.30 6.00 -16.69
C PRO A 87 1.94 5.04 -15.68
N PHE A 88 1.09 4.27 -14.99
CA PHE A 88 1.58 3.27 -14.06
C PHE A 88 2.40 2.22 -14.82
N SER A 89 3.65 2.03 -14.39
CA SER A 89 4.53 0.99 -14.90
C SER A 89 5.13 0.23 -13.73
N LEU A 90 5.19 -1.10 -13.87
CA LEU A 90 5.85 -1.93 -12.87
C LEU A 90 7.37 -1.78 -13.04
N PRO A 91 8.11 -1.63 -11.93
CA PRO A 91 9.55 -1.63 -11.98
C PRO A 91 10.02 -3.02 -12.40
N LYS A 92 10.94 -3.09 -13.37
CA LYS A 92 11.63 -4.33 -13.69
C LYS A 92 12.36 -4.82 -12.43
N PRO A 93 12.35 -6.13 -12.13
CA PRO A 93 11.93 -7.24 -12.99
C PRO A 93 10.46 -7.68 -12.85
N PHE A 94 9.64 -6.94 -12.10
CA PHE A 94 8.32 -7.43 -11.69
C PHE A 94 7.28 -7.33 -12.81
N ASN A 95 6.50 -8.41 -12.95
CA ASN A 95 5.39 -8.49 -13.90
C ASN A 95 4.01 -8.42 -13.21
N SER A 96 3.98 -8.41 -11.88
CA SER A 96 2.75 -8.33 -11.09
C SER A 96 2.86 -7.24 -10.02
N PRO A 97 1.80 -6.45 -9.77
CA PRO A 97 1.78 -5.50 -8.65
C PRO A 97 1.89 -6.19 -7.29
N LYS A 98 1.56 -7.49 -7.22
CA LYS A 98 1.74 -8.30 -6.01
C LYS A 98 3.20 -8.39 -5.57
N ASP A 99 4.15 -8.24 -6.49
CA ASP A 99 5.58 -8.27 -6.17
C ASP A 99 6.15 -6.90 -5.78
N VAL A 100 5.29 -5.86 -5.79
CA VAL A 100 5.65 -4.48 -5.43
C VAL A 100 4.92 -4.04 -4.17
N PHE A 101 3.65 -4.42 -4.05
CA PHE A 101 2.76 -4.08 -2.93
C PHE A 101 2.56 -5.29 -2.03
N CYS A 102 3.66 -5.82 -1.52
CA CYS A 102 3.69 -6.94 -0.59
C CYS A 102 4.60 -6.65 0.60
N LEU A 103 4.59 -7.54 1.58
CA LEU A 103 5.61 -7.56 2.62
C LEU A 103 6.82 -8.31 2.05
N HIS A 104 8.01 -7.74 2.25
CA HIS A 104 9.27 -8.35 1.82
C HIS A 104 10.00 -8.92 3.02
N GLU A 105 10.54 -10.12 2.86
CA GLU A 105 11.42 -10.78 3.82
C GLU A 105 12.51 -11.54 3.07
N THR A 106 13.72 -11.65 3.62
CA THR A 106 14.82 -12.41 3.00
C THR A 106 15.09 -13.65 3.82
N ARG A 107 15.34 -14.79 3.16
CA ARG A 107 15.72 -16.06 3.79
C ARG A 107 16.89 -16.70 3.05
N THR A 108 17.76 -17.35 3.80
CA THR A 108 18.87 -18.13 3.23
C THR A 108 18.43 -19.59 3.04
N ILE A 109 18.70 -20.14 1.86
CA ILE A 109 18.49 -21.56 1.57
C ILE A 109 19.50 -22.38 2.38
N ASN A 110 19.06 -23.46 3.00
CA ASN A 110 19.99 -24.33 3.71
C ASN A 110 20.77 -25.27 2.77
N GLY A 111 21.65 -26.11 3.30
CA GLY A 111 22.40 -27.11 2.52
C GLY A 111 21.58 -28.31 2.03
N TYR A 112 20.24 -28.22 2.12
CA TYR A 112 19.31 -29.25 1.67
C TYR A 112 18.28 -28.67 0.68
N GLY A 113 18.53 -27.49 0.10
CA GLY A 113 17.66 -26.88 -0.89
C GLY A 113 16.31 -26.37 -0.38
N TYR A 114 16.14 -26.09 0.92
CA TYR A 114 14.89 -25.54 1.45
C TYR A 114 15.09 -24.34 2.37
N ILE A 115 14.05 -23.52 2.48
CA ILE A 115 13.94 -22.45 3.48
C ILE A 115 12.93 -22.84 4.57
N THR A 116 13.08 -22.27 5.76
CA THR A 116 12.08 -22.40 6.83
C THR A 116 11.36 -21.07 7.02
N PHE A 117 10.04 -21.10 6.93
CA PHE A 117 9.17 -19.94 7.09
C PHE A 117 7.99 -20.33 7.98
N PHE A 118 7.82 -19.68 9.14
CA PHE A 118 6.82 -20.02 10.16
C PHE A 118 6.73 -21.52 10.49
N ASN A 119 7.88 -22.14 10.78
CA ASN A 119 8.03 -23.58 11.05
C ASN A 119 7.61 -24.50 9.89
N GLN A 120 7.33 -23.98 8.71
CA GLN A 120 7.08 -24.75 7.51
C GLN A 120 8.34 -24.80 6.65
N LYS A 121 8.66 -25.99 6.16
CA LYS A 121 9.71 -26.17 5.17
C LYS A 121 9.14 -25.89 3.78
N ILE A 122 9.79 -25.02 3.05
CA ILE A 122 9.43 -24.70 1.67
C ILE A 122 10.67 -25.01 0.84
N ASP A 123 10.57 -26.04 0.00
CA ASP A 123 11.67 -26.38 -0.89
C ASP A 123 11.89 -25.23 -1.89
N VAL A 124 13.12 -24.97 -2.25
CA VAL A 124 13.46 -24.05 -3.31
C VAL A 124 13.83 -24.89 -4.54
N PRO A 125 13.39 -24.49 -5.74
CA PRO A 125 13.77 -25.20 -6.95
C PRO A 125 15.31 -25.35 -7.10
N PRO A 126 15.81 -26.47 -7.67
CA PRO A 126 17.24 -26.79 -7.69
C PRO A 126 18.11 -25.86 -8.54
N ASP A 127 17.50 -24.98 -9.34
CA ASP A 127 18.19 -23.95 -10.11
C ASP A 127 18.73 -22.81 -9.24
N VAL A 128 18.30 -22.73 -7.97
CA VAL A 128 18.89 -21.83 -6.98
C VAL A 128 19.90 -22.60 -6.12
N PRO A 129 21.18 -22.18 -6.07
CA PRO A 129 22.18 -22.86 -5.26
C PRO A 129 21.88 -22.81 -3.76
N ASP A 130 22.31 -23.84 -3.03
CA ASP A 130 22.26 -23.85 -1.57
C ASP A 130 23.04 -22.66 -0.97
N HIS A 131 22.69 -22.27 0.25
CA HIS A 131 23.32 -21.18 0.99
C HIS A 131 23.22 -19.79 0.32
N GLN A 132 22.34 -19.64 -0.67
CA GLN A 132 22.00 -18.34 -1.26
C GLN A 132 20.81 -17.69 -0.56
N ASP A 133 20.78 -16.37 -0.60
CA ASP A 133 19.64 -15.59 -0.13
C ASP A 133 18.56 -15.49 -1.21
N VAL A 134 17.31 -15.68 -0.79
CA VAL A 134 16.12 -15.50 -1.62
C VAL A 134 15.18 -14.48 -0.98
N ASP A 135 14.51 -13.71 -1.84
CA ASP A 135 13.52 -12.73 -1.42
C ASP A 135 12.13 -13.37 -1.43
N LEU A 136 11.43 -13.25 -0.31
CA LEU A 136 10.06 -13.66 -0.11
C LEU A 136 9.15 -12.44 -0.24
N HIS A 137 8.24 -12.51 -1.21
CA HIS A 137 7.15 -11.58 -1.37
C HIS A 137 5.89 -12.21 -0.78
N LEU A 138 5.36 -11.59 0.26
CA LEU A 138 4.28 -12.13 1.09
C LEU A 138 3.01 -11.29 0.88
N ILE A 139 1.97 -11.93 0.35
CA ILE A 139 0.70 -11.30 0.00
C ILE A 139 -0.43 -11.93 0.84
N PRO A 140 -0.84 -11.29 1.96
CA PRO A 140 -1.89 -11.82 2.80
C PRO A 140 -3.28 -11.60 2.16
N ASP A 141 -4.10 -12.65 2.15
CA ASP A 141 -5.52 -12.61 1.83
C ASP A 141 -6.31 -12.94 3.12
N LEU A 142 -6.69 -11.87 3.83
CA LEU A 142 -7.42 -11.99 5.09
C LEU A 142 -8.82 -12.59 4.93
N ALA A 143 -9.43 -12.47 3.74
CA ALA A 143 -10.77 -13.01 3.50
C ALA A 143 -10.72 -14.53 3.32
N ARG A 144 -9.66 -15.05 2.70
CA ARG A 144 -9.44 -16.49 2.50
C ARG A 144 -8.56 -17.14 3.57
N ASN A 145 -8.11 -16.34 4.54
CA ASN A 145 -7.22 -16.76 5.62
C ASN A 145 -5.95 -17.48 5.13
N ASN A 146 -5.32 -16.95 4.08
CA ASN A 146 -4.08 -17.49 3.55
C ASN A 146 -3.09 -16.38 3.14
N ILE A 147 -1.85 -16.78 2.88
CA ILE A 147 -0.79 -15.92 2.38
C ILE A 147 -0.21 -16.55 1.12
N GLU A 148 -0.14 -15.78 0.04
CA GLU A 148 0.64 -16.15 -1.13
C GLU A 148 2.10 -15.77 -0.86
N VAL A 149 3.00 -16.75 -0.98
CA VAL A 149 4.45 -16.58 -0.84
C VAL A 149 5.05 -16.76 -2.23
N ARG A 150 5.70 -15.71 -2.75
CA ARG A 150 6.46 -15.76 -4.00
C ARG A 150 7.93 -15.64 -3.67
N ILE A 151 8.71 -16.63 -4.08
CA ILE A 151 10.15 -16.70 -3.87
C ILE A 151 10.84 -16.15 -5.12
N TRP A 152 11.70 -15.17 -4.91
CA TRP A 152 12.50 -14.51 -5.92
C TRP A 152 13.99 -14.75 -5.69
N TYR A 153 14.70 -15.06 -6.77
CA TYR A 153 16.16 -15.19 -6.80
C TYR A 153 16.69 -14.52 -8.07
N GLU A 154 17.76 -13.74 -7.97
CA GLU A 154 18.38 -13.03 -9.10
C GLU A 154 17.38 -12.39 -10.08
N SER A 155 16.45 -11.59 -9.56
CA SER A 155 15.43 -10.90 -10.37
C SER A 155 14.45 -11.81 -11.13
N LYS A 156 14.31 -13.08 -10.73
CA LYS A 156 13.33 -14.01 -11.28
C LYS A 156 12.51 -14.65 -10.18
N MET A 157 11.21 -14.79 -10.42
CA MET A 157 10.36 -15.58 -9.55
C MET A 157 10.63 -17.06 -9.82
N VAL A 158 11.12 -17.77 -8.81
CA VAL A 158 11.48 -19.20 -8.93
C VAL A 158 10.35 -20.10 -8.42
N ARG A 159 9.57 -19.64 -7.44
CA ARG A 159 8.45 -20.43 -6.89
C ARG A 159 7.34 -19.51 -6.40
N SER A 160 6.09 -19.97 -6.51
CA SER A 160 4.94 -19.37 -5.83
C SER A 160 4.12 -20.47 -5.16
N LEU A 161 3.65 -20.21 -3.95
CA LEU A 161 2.80 -21.13 -3.18
C LEU A 161 1.86 -20.35 -2.26
N THR A 162 0.85 -21.04 -1.72
CA THR A 162 -0.11 -20.46 -0.78
C THR A 162 -0.08 -21.24 0.52
N LEU A 163 0.03 -20.54 1.65
CA LEU A 163 0.10 -21.10 2.99
C LEU A 163 -1.06 -20.55 3.84
N PRO A 164 -1.59 -21.30 4.82
CA PRO A 164 -2.62 -20.79 5.72
C PRO A 164 -2.05 -19.70 6.65
N LEU A 165 -2.81 -18.63 6.87
CA LEU A 165 -2.42 -17.51 7.75
C LEU A 165 -2.43 -17.88 9.23
N ASP A 166 -3.23 -18.86 9.64
CA ASP A 166 -3.38 -19.27 11.05
C ASP A 166 -2.06 -19.66 11.74
N ASN A 167 -1.10 -20.17 10.95
CA ASN A 167 0.21 -20.59 11.43
C ASN A 167 1.23 -19.43 11.47
N ILE A 168 0.83 -18.24 11.02
CA ILE A 168 1.67 -17.07 10.83
C ILE A 168 1.21 -15.99 11.80
N ARG A 169 1.42 -16.23 13.10
CA ARG A 169 1.17 -15.20 14.13
C ARG A 169 2.30 -14.19 14.11
N VAL A 170 2.02 -13.00 13.60
CA VAL A 170 2.84 -11.82 13.86
C VAL A 170 2.41 -11.29 15.22
N HIS A 171 3.25 -11.41 16.24
CA HIS A 171 3.04 -10.69 17.50
C HIS A 171 3.15 -9.19 17.21
N PHE A 172 2.03 -8.47 17.33
CA PHE A 172 2.02 -7.01 17.40
C PHE A 172 2.16 -6.57 18.85
#